data_AF-A0A2I1HG17-F1
#
_entry.id   AF-A0A2I1HG17-F1
#
_cell.length_a   1.000
_cell.length_b   1.000
_cell.length_c   1.000
_cell.angle_alpha   90.00
_cell.angle_beta   90.00
_cell.angle_gamma   90.00
#
_symmetry.space_group_name_H-M   'P 1'
#
loop_
_entity.id
_entity.type
_entity.pdbx_description
1 polymer ?
#
loop_
_entity_poly.entity_id
_entity_poly.type
_entity_poly.pdbx_seq_one_letter_code
_entity_poly.pdbx_strand_id
1 'polypeptide(L)'
;MLTIITNNKHIIKKYDKPFKIYSDRAIMNTKYRISKYLTSVFCGLPIDIETRNKYFLRIRQLLLDKLVAIENRLKKQDKNRQTTTYIRFSCGKRMWYLGFYITCSYCKNACAYVMSRNRKVCQNCRSKVITTPAPPTQNKFKDFTQTKQVISKRRGVSYTKKVAMDSGSGSLKPRKKVKSIKKGLKTA
;
A
#
# COMPACT_ATOMS: atom_id res chain seq x y z
N MET A 1 -27.92 -7.43 3.73
CA MET A 1 -27.77 -7.36 5.20
C MET A 1 -26.39 -6.79 5.51
N LEU A 2 -26.27 -5.74 6.32
CA LEU A 2 -24.98 -5.14 6.71
C LEU A 2 -24.49 -5.84 7.99
N THR A 3 -23.42 -6.62 7.86
CA THR A 3 -22.83 -7.40 8.96
C THR A 3 -21.52 -6.74 9.35
N ILE A 4 -21.36 -6.41 10.63
CA ILE A 4 -20.15 -5.80 11.17
C ILE A 4 -19.39 -6.89 11.94
N ILE A 5 -18.09 -6.98 11.71
CA ILE A 5 -17.20 -8.00 12.26
C ILE A 5 -16.03 -7.37 13.01
N THR A 6 -15.54 -8.12 13.99
CA THR A 6 -14.31 -7.83 14.74
C THR A 6 -13.34 -8.99 14.61
N ASN A 7 -12.04 -8.70 14.67
CA ASN A 7 -10.99 -9.72 14.70
C ASN A 7 -10.81 -10.37 16.08
N ASN A 8 -11.51 -9.90 17.11
CA ASN A 8 -11.34 -10.41 18.48
C ASN A 8 -12.01 -11.78 18.64
N LYS A 9 -11.19 -12.84 18.77
CA LYS A 9 -11.64 -14.22 18.97
C LYS A 9 -12.53 -14.40 20.19
N HIS A 10 -12.32 -13.64 21.26
CA HIS A 10 -13.15 -13.73 22.47
C HIS A 10 -14.58 -13.26 22.22
N ILE A 11 -14.75 -12.20 21.42
CA ILE A 11 -16.07 -11.70 21.06
C ILE A 11 -16.75 -12.67 20.09
N ILE A 12 -16.01 -13.22 19.12
CA ILE A 12 -16.55 -14.21 18.19
C ILE A 12 -17.04 -15.45 18.94
N LYS A 13 -16.22 -16.00 19.86
CA LYS A 13 -16.59 -17.14 20.70
C LYS A 13 -17.76 -16.83 21.65
N LYS A 14 -17.82 -15.62 22.21
CA LYS A 14 -18.89 -15.23 23.15
C LYS A 14 -20.27 -15.23 22.50
N TYR A 15 -20.36 -14.90 21.22
CA TYR A 15 -21.64 -14.75 20.54
C TYR A 15 -21.99 -15.91 19.60
N ASP A 16 -21.02 -16.79 19.24
CA ASP A 16 -21.09 -17.99 18.35
C ASP A 16 -21.77 -17.82 16.97
N LYS A 17 -22.51 -16.74 16.79
CA LYS A 17 -23.33 -16.35 15.66
C LYS A 17 -23.03 -14.88 15.36
N PRO A 18 -23.12 -14.45 14.10
CA PRO A 18 -22.95 -13.04 13.75
C PRO A 18 -23.95 -12.18 14.53
N PHE A 19 -23.49 -11.06 15.08
CA PHE A 19 -24.31 -10.18 15.92
C PHE A 19 -25.57 -9.74 15.16
N LYS A 20 -26.73 -10.30 15.53
CA LYS A 20 -28.03 -9.96 14.94
C LYS A 20 -28.60 -8.77 15.68
N ILE A 21 -28.92 -7.72 14.92
CA ILE A 21 -29.56 -6.52 15.45
C ILE A 21 -31.01 -6.56 15.00
N TYR A 22 -31.91 -6.53 15.97
CA TYR A 22 -33.35 -6.41 15.78
C TYR A 22 -33.78 -4.97 15.99
N SER A 23 -34.76 -4.52 15.21
CA SER A 23 -35.39 -3.22 15.35
C SER A 23 -36.85 -3.37 15.01
N ASP A 24 -37.70 -2.70 15.78
CA ASP A 24 -39.16 -2.76 15.59
C ASP A 24 -39.62 -1.97 14.35
N ARG A 25 -38.71 -1.22 13.72
CA ARG A 25 -38.99 -0.46 12.49
C ARG A 25 -38.64 -1.28 11.25
N ALA A 26 -39.50 -1.17 10.22
CA ALA A 26 -39.30 -1.83 8.92
C ALA A 26 -37.98 -1.47 8.24
N ILE A 27 -37.53 -0.21 8.36
CA ILE A 27 -36.22 0.26 7.87
C ILE A 27 -35.33 0.62 9.06
N MET A 28 -34.32 -0.20 9.30
CA MET A 28 -33.40 0.00 10.40
C MET A 28 -32.32 1.04 10.08
N ASN A 29 -32.23 2.09 10.88
CA ASN A 29 -31.26 3.17 10.73
C ASN A 29 -29.80 2.65 10.85
N THR A 30 -28.93 2.99 9.89
CA THR A 30 -27.51 2.58 9.87
C THR A 30 -26.73 3.05 11.09
N LYS A 31 -26.98 4.29 11.56
CA LYS A 31 -26.38 4.85 12.77
C LYS A 31 -26.75 4.04 14.01
N TYR A 32 -28.01 3.59 14.09
CA TYR A 32 -28.49 2.73 15.16
C TYR A 32 -27.80 1.37 15.15
N ARG A 33 -27.69 0.74 13.96
CA ARG A 33 -27.00 -0.55 13.79
C ARG A 33 -25.55 -0.49 14.28
N ILE A 34 -24.82 0.52 13.84
CA ILE A 34 -23.43 0.70 14.24
C ILE A 34 -23.34 0.95 15.75
N SER A 35 -24.25 1.74 16.32
CA SER A 35 -24.25 2.03 17.76
C SER A 35 -24.52 0.76 18.59
N LYS A 36 -25.51 -0.06 18.22
CA LYS A 36 -25.80 -1.33 18.88
C LYS A 36 -24.66 -2.32 18.77
N TYR A 37 -24.07 -2.45 17.58
CA TYR A 37 -22.87 -3.26 17.38
C TYR A 37 -21.72 -2.80 18.27
N LEU A 38 -21.38 -1.51 18.26
CA LEU A 38 -20.29 -0.97 19.07
C LEU A 38 -20.53 -1.21 20.56
N THR A 39 -21.76 -1.03 21.03
CA THR A 39 -22.12 -1.30 22.43
C THR A 39 -21.80 -2.75 22.79
N SER A 40 -22.17 -3.72 21.95
CA SER A 40 -21.89 -5.14 22.18
C SER A 40 -20.38 -5.44 22.21
N VAL A 41 -19.63 -4.86 21.26
CA VAL A 41 -18.18 -5.05 21.17
C VAL A 41 -17.50 -4.47 22.40
N PHE A 42 -17.80 -3.23 22.77
CA PHE A 42 -17.19 -2.59 23.91
C PHE A 42 -17.50 -3.28 25.24
N CYS A 43 -18.71 -3.84 25.41
CA CYS A 43 -19.03 -4.65 26.60
C CYS A 43 -18.24 -5.97 26.64
N GLY A 44 -17.75 -6.45 25.50
CA GLY A 44 -16.86 -7.62 25.43
C GLY A 44 -15.37 -7.26 25.50
N LEU A 45 -15.01 -5.97 25.48
CA LEU A 45 -13.63 -5.53 25.57
C LEU A 45 -13.28 -5.17 27.02
N PRO A 46 -12.07 -5.52 27.49
CA PRO A 46 -11.57 -5.09 28.79
C PRO A 46 -11.12 -3.62 28.74
N ILE A 47 -12.10 -2.70 28.63
CA ILE A 47 -11.94 -1.25 28.58
C ILE A 47 -12.86 -0.66 29.66
N ASP A 48 -12.36 0.33 30.39
CA ASP A 48 -13.11 1.10 31.38
C ASP A 48 -14.25 1.92 30.74
N ILE A 49 -15.26 2.23 31.56
CA ILE A 49 -16.48 2.87 31.06
C ILE A 49 -16.24 4.30 30.57
N GLU A 50 -15.32 5.03 31.20
CA GLU A 50 -14.95 6.40 30.83
C GLU A 50 -14.29 6.44 29.46
N THR A 51 -13.28 5.59 29.25
CA THR A 51 -12.58 5.45 27.99
C THR A 51 -13.52 4.95 26.89
N ARG A 52 -14.42 4.03 27.20
CA ARG A 52 -15.48 3.60 26.26
C ARG A 52 -16.29 4.80 25.79
N ASN A 53 -16.82 5.61 26.71
CA ASN A 53 -17.66 6.76 26.37
C ASN A 53 -16.89 7.81 25.56
N LYS A 54 -15.62 8.05 25.89
CA LYS A 54 -14.71 8.95 25.15
C LYS A 54 -14.55 8.54 23.68
N TYR A 55 -14.31 7.25 23.41
CA TYR A 55 -14.06 6.79 22.05
C TYR A 55 -15.30 6.38 21.27
N PHE A 56 -16.42 6.11 21.94
CA PHE A 56 -17.64 5.57 21.32
C PHE A 56 -18.13 6.44 20.15
N LEU A 57 -18.31 7.75 20.39
CA LEU A 57 -18.81 8.68 19.39
C LEU A 57 -17.86 8.79 18.19
N ARG A 58 -16.55 8.86 18.47
CA ARG A 58 -15.53 8.96 17.43
C ARG A 58 -15.48 7.72 16.55
N ILE A 59 -15.52 6.54 17.16
CA ILE A 59 -15.46 5.25 16.44
C ILE A 59 -16.74 5.03 15.63
N ARG A 60 -17.89 5.41 16.18
CA ARG A 60 -19.16 5.39 15.43
C ARG A 60 -19.07 6.24 14.18
N GLN A 61 -18.53 7.46 14.29
CA GLN A 61 -18.36 8.35 13.14
C GLN A 61 -17.39 7.74 12.12
N LEU A 62 -16.25 7.24 12.57
CA LEU A 62 -15.27 6.59 11.69
C LEU A 62 -15.86 5.40 10.93
N LEU A 63 -16.73 4.60 11.56
CA LEU A 63 -17.41 3.49 10.89
C LEU A 63 -18.44 3.97 9.85
N LEU A 64 -19.17 5.05 10.14
CA LEU A 64 -20.10 5.66 9.17
C LEU A 64 -19.35 6.21 7.96
N ASP A 65 -18.29 6.99 8.20
CA ASP A 65 -17.44 7.53 7.14
C ASP A 65 -16.83 6.39 6.31
N LYS A 66 -16.47 5.28 6.96
CA LYS A 66 -15.93 4.10 6.28
C LYS A 66 -16.97 3.43 5.38
N LEU A 67 -18.24 3.31 5.79
CA LEU A 67 -19.30 2.79 4.93
C LEU A 67 -19.47 3.63 3.68
N VAL A 68 -19.59 4.95 3.86
CA VAL A 68 -19.73 5.89 2.74
C VAL A 68 -18.53 5.78 1.81
N ALA A 69 -17.31 5.68 2.34
CA ALA A 69 -16.10 5.50 1.54
C ALA A 69 -16.08 4.18 0.76
N ILE A 70 -16.62 3.09 1.33
CA ILE A 70 -16.75 1.79 0.66
C ILE A 70 -17.78 1.87 -0.47
N GLU A 71 -18.98 2.37 -0.20
CA GLU A 71 -20.05 2.50 -1.19
C GLU A 71 -19.64 3.39 -2.36
N ASN A 72 -19.03 4.54 -2.05
CA ASN A 72 -18.50 5.46 -3.07
C ASN A 72 -17.38 4.83 -3.90
N ARG A 73 -16.57 3.92 -3.31
CA ARG A 73 -15.53 3.21 -4.06
C ARG A 73 -16.13 2.19 -5.02
N LEU A 74 -17.16 1.47 -4.58
CA LEU A 74 -17.84 0.46 -5.41
C LEU A 74 -18.52 1.08 -6.63
N LYS A 75 -19.03 2.31 -6.51
CA LYS A 75 -19.66 3.06 -7.60
C LYS A 75 -18.66 3.64 -8.63
N LYS A 76 -17.37 3.80 -8.27
CA LYS A 76 -16.36 4.42 -9.15
C LYS A 76 -15.68 3.40 -10.06
N GLN A 77 -15.44 3.78 -11.32
CA GLN A 77 -14.88 2.91 -12.37
C GLN A 77 -13.35 3.05 -12.54
N ASP A 78 -12.78 4.26 -12.41
CA ASP A 78 -11.51 4.58 -13.11
C ASP A 78 -10.26 4.76 -12.25
N LYS A 79 -10.30 4.40 -10.96
CA LYS A 79 -9.14 4.59 -10.06
C LYS A 79 -8.77 3.30 -9.32
N ASN A 80 -7.48 2.93 -9.39
CA ASN A 80 -6.90 1.77 -8.68
C ASN A 80 -6.62 2.00 -7.18
N ARG A 81 -7.21 3.04 -6.57
CA ARG A 81 -7.06 3.31 -5.14
C ARG A 81 -7.80 2.24 -4.33
N GLN A 82 -7.08 1.66 -3.37
CA GLN A 82 -7.61 0.64 -2.46
C GLN A 82 -8.26 1.32 -1.23
N THR A 83 -9.46 0.87 -0.86
CA THR A 83 -10.14 1.26 0.39
C THR A 83 -10.21 0.04 1.30
N THR A 84 -9.73 0.13 2.54
CA THR A 84 -9.88 -0.98 3.51
C THR A 84 -11.32 -1.10 3.99
N THR A 85 -11.75 -2.31 4.36
CA THR A 85 -13.12 -2.59 4.87
C THR A 85 -13.28 -2.38 6.38
N TYR A 86 -12.17 -2.10 7.06
CA TYR A 86 -12.09 -1.99 8.51
C TYR A 86 -11.37 -0.71 8.95
N ILE A 87 -11.58 -0.37 10.22
CA ILE A 87 -10.84 0.61 11.00
C ILE A 87 -9.98 -0.11 12.03
N ARG A 88 -8.86 0.50 12.39
CA ARG A 88 -7.97 0.05 13.46
C ARG A 88 -8.24 0.92 14.68
N PHE A 89 -8.64 0.31 15.78
CA PHE A 89 -8.84 0.97 17.05
C PHE A 89 -7.80 0.45 18.04
N SER A 90 -7.08 1.36 18.69
CA SER A 90 -6.09 1.03 19.71
C SER A 90 -6.40 1.80 20.98
N CYS A 91 -6.34 1.10 22.11
CA CYS A 91 -6.47 1.68 23.44
C CYS A 91 -5.32 1.15 24.30
N GLY A 92 -4.43 2.05 24.72
CA GLY A 92 -3.17 1.67 25.38
C GLY A 92 -2.37 0.70 24.50
N LYS A 93 -2.00 -0.45 25.07
CA LYS A 93 -1.22 -1.51 24.39
C LYS A 93 -2.08 -2.47 23.56
N ARG A 94 -3.41 -2.37 23.62
CA ARG A 94 -4.33 -3.29 22.95
C ARG A 94 -4.84 -2.70 21.64
N MET A 95 -4.99 -3.55 20.63
CA MET A 95 -5.43 -3.17 19.30
C MET A 95 -6.50 -4.11 18.77
N TRP A 96 -7.56 -3.53 18.22
CA TRP A 96 -8.69 -4.24 17.63
C TRP A 96 -9.00 -3.68 16.25
N TYR A 97 -9.49 -4.56 15.39
CA TYR A 97 -9.97 -4.21 14.07
C TYR A 97 -11.48 -4.37 14.05
N LEU A 98 -12.15 -3.31 13.61
CA LEU A 98 -13.61 -3.22 13.53
C LEU A 98 -13.96 -2.90 12.10
N GLY A 99 -14.83 -3.67 11.45
CA GLY A 99 -15.10 -3.45 10.03
C GLY A 99 -16.33 -4.15 9.53
N PHE A 100 -16.58 -4.00 8.24
CA PHE A 100 -17.74 -4.58 7.59
C PHE A 100 -17.38 -5.91 6.94
N TYR A 101 -18.23 -6.90 7.15
CA TYR A 101 -18.11 -8.19 6.49
C TYR A 101 -18.55 -8.04 5.04
N ILE A 102 -17.57 -8.10 4.16
CA ILE A 102 -17.77 -8.14 2.72
C ILE A 102 -17.13 -9.43 2.25
N THR A 103 -17.79 -10.19 1.39
CA THR A 103 -17.22 -11.43 0.86
C THR A 103 -16.18 -11.11 -0.20
N CYS A 104 -15.08 -11.86 -0.20
CA CYS A 104 -14.10 -11.80 -1.28
C CYS A 104 -14.65 -12.51 -2.52
N SER A 105 -14.43 -11.89 -3.69
CA SER A 105 -14.80 -12.46 -4.99
C SER A 105 -14.11 -13.78 -5.34
N TYR A 106 -12.98 -14.10 -4.70
CA TYR A 106 -12.15 -15.27 -5.04
C TYR A 106 -12.19 -16.39 -4.00
N CYS A 107 -12.23 -16.04 -2.72
CA CYS A 107 -11.89 -16.96 -1.64
C CYS A 107 -13.06 -17.18 -0.64
N LYS A 108 -14.25 -16.59 -0.87
CA LYS A 108 -15.41 -16.52 0.06
C LYS A 108 -15.13 -15.96 1.48
N ASN A 109 -13.86 -15.78 1.86
CA ASN A 109 -13.44 -15.18 3.13
C ASN A 109 -13.80 -13.70 3.22
N ALA A 110 -13.68 -13.15 4.43
CA ALA A 110 -13.80 -11.72 4.68
C ALA A 110 -12.81 -10.92 3.81
N CYS A 111 -13.34 -9.94 3.11
CA CYS A 111 -12.64 -9.02 2.26
C CYS A 111 -11.92 -7.96 3.11
N ALA A 112 -10.66 -7.69 2.78
CA ALA A 112 -9.85 -6.66 3.42
C ALA A 112 -9.87 -5.35 2.62
N TYR A 113 -9.96 -5.45 1.28
CA TYR A 113 -9.85 -4.32 0.37
C TYR A 113 -10.96 -4.29 -0.67
N VAL A 114 -11.52 -3.09 -0.85
CA VAL A 114 -12.46 -2.77 -1.91
C VAL A 114 -11.80 -1.82 -2.90
N MET A 115 -11.90 -2.13 -4.18
CA MET A 115 -11.37 -1.33 -5.29
C MET A 115 -12.51 -0.94 -6.25
N SER A 116 -12.18 -0.15 -7.28
CA SER A 116 -13.11 0.19 -8.37
C SER A 116 -13.65 -1.06 -9.07
N ARG A 117 -14.78 -0.89 -9.77
CA ARG A 117 -15.47 -1.97 -10.52
C ARG A 117 -15.91 -3.14 -9.64
N ASN A 118 -16.39 -2.84 -8.43
CA ASN A 118 -16.90 -3.85 -7.48
C ASN A 118 -15.89 -4.96 -7.13
N ARG A 119 -14.59 -4.71 -7.29
CA ARG A 119 -13.52 -5.67 -6.97
C ARG A 119 -13.33 -5.75 -5.45
N LYS A 120 -13.60 -6.93 -4.87
CA LYS A 120 -13.54 -7.20 -3.42
C LYS A 120 -12.55 -8.31 -3.14
N VAL A 121 -11.47 -8.01 -2.43
CA VAL A 121 -10.31 -8.90 -2.33
C VAL A 121 -9.91 -9.14 -0.87
N CYS A 122 -9.68 -10.41 -0.52
CA CYS A 122 -9.09 -10.83 0.75
C CYS A 122 -7.57 -10.57 0.75
N GLN A 123 -6.93 -10.56 1.93
CA GLN A 123 -5.48 -10.36 2.03
C GLN A 123 -4.70 -11.37 1.18
N ASN A 124 -5.13 -12.63 1.18
CA ASN A 124 -4.48 -13.73 0.46
C ASN A 124 -4.69 -13.66 -1.07
N CYS A 125 -5.80 -13.10 -1.54
CA CYS A 125 -6.07 -12.96 -2.98
C CYS A 125 -5.61 -11.61 -3.56
N ARG A 126 -4.98 -10.76 -2.74
CA ARG A 126 -4.55 -9.41 -3.14
C ARG A 126 -3.62 -9.42 -4.35
N SER A 127 -2.70 -10.39 -4.41
CA SER A 127 -1.76 -10.56 -5.53
C SER A 127 -2.44 -10.80 -6.86
N LYS A 128 -3.60 -11.47 -6.88
CA LYS A 128 -4.36 -11.79 -8.10
C LYS A 128 -4.96 -10.56 -8.79
N VAL A 129 -5.02 -9.41 -8.11
CA VAL A 129 -5.69 -8.19 -8.60
C VAL A 129 -4.70 -7.06 -8.90
N ILE A 130 -3.46 -7.15 -8.40
CA ILE A 130 -2.43 -6.17 -8.69
C ILE A 130 -1.72 -6.62 -9.97
N THR A 131 -2.22 -6.17 -11.12
CA THR A 131 -1.47 -6.25 -12.37
C THR A 131 -0.42 -5.14 -12.34
N THR A 132 0.83 -5.51 -12.11
CA THR A 132 1.94 -4.57 -12.34
C THR A 132 2.15 -4.54 -13.85
N PRO A 133 2.02 -3.38 -14.53
CA PRO A 133 2.35 -3.31 -15.94
C PRO A 133 3.82 -3.75 -16.11
N ALA A 134 4.11 -4.51 -17.17
CA ALA A 134 5.48 -4.89 -17.48
C ALA A 134 6.35 -3.62 -17.51
N PRO A 135 7.55 -3.63 -16.91
CA PRO A 135 8.44 -2.48 -17.02
C PRO A 135 8.65 -2.18 -18.50
N PRO A 136 8.64 -0.89 -18.91
CA PRO A 136 8.96 -0.54 -20.28
C PRO A 136 10.32 -1.16 -20.62
N THR A 137 10.43 -1.74 -21.82
CA THR A 137 11.68 -2.31 -22.33
C THR A 137 12.80 -1.31 -22.12
N GLN A 138 13.75 -1.65 -21.24
CA GLN A 138 14.91 -0.82 -21.00
C GLN A 138 15.69 -0.73 -22.31
N ASN A 139 16.06 0.49 -22.72
CA ASN A 139 16.98 0.68 -23.83
C ASN A 139 18.24 -0.13 -23.53
N LYS A 140 18.57 -1.11 -24.38
CA LYS A 140 19.87 -1.80 -24.32
C LYS A 140 20.95 -0.70 -24.31
N PHE A 141 21.77 -0.68 -23.27
CA PHE A 141 22.87 0.28 -23.18
C PHE A 141 23.74 0.05 -24.43
N LYS A 142 23.82 1.04 -25.31
CA LYS A 142 24.67 0.92 -26.51
C LYS A 142 26.11 0.89 -26.03
N ASP A 143 26.90 -0.07 -26.53
CA ASP A 143 28.33 -0.13 -26.26
C ASP A 143 29.01 1.10 -26.86
N PHE A 144 29.24 2.12 -26.04
CA PHE A 144 29.95 3.32 -26.47
C PHE A 144 31.46 3.10 -26.32
N THR A 145 32.12 2.60 -27.36
CA THR A 145 33.58 2.75 -27.50
C THR A 145 33.89 4.21 -27.89
N GLN A 146 33.80 5.13 -26.93
CA GLN A 146 34.10 6.55 -27.17
C GLN A 146 35.60 6.82 -26.97
N THR A 147 36.31 7.02 -28.08
CA THR A 147 37.58 7.76 -28.11
C THR A 147 37.29 9.25 -28.03
N LYS A 148 37.79 9.94 -26.99
CA LYS A 148 37.73 11.42 -26.91
C LYS A 148 39.13 12.00 -26.81
N GLN A 149 39.40 13.04 -27.61
CA GLN A 149 40.60 13.87 -27.43
C GLN A 149 40.37 14.83 -26.27
N VAL A 150 41.30 14.84 -25.32
CA VAL A 150 41.29 15.76 -24.18
C VAL A 150 42.45 16.72 -24.34
N ILE A 151 42.15 18.02 -24.39
CA ILE A 151 43.14 19.08 -24.58
C ILE A 151 43.18 19.94 -23.32
N SER A 152 44.35 20.00 -22.67
CA SER A 152 44.61 20.86 -21.52
C SER A 152 45.31 22.13 -21.98
N LYS A 153 44.53 23.19 -22.24
CA LYS A 153 45.05 24.50 -22.66
C LYS A 153 46.08 25.08 -21.68
N ARG A 154 45.83 24.99 -20.37
CA ARG A 154 46.73 25.50 -19.31
C ARG A 154 48.13 24.86 -19.34
N ARG A 155 48.23 23.56 -19.68
CA ARG A 155 49.50 22.82 -19.73
C ARG A 155 50.06 22.63 -21.15
N GLY A 156 49.34 23.06 -22.19
CA GLY A 156 49.74 22.87 -23.59
C GLY A 156 49.85 21.40 -24.02
N VAL A 157 49.07 20.50 -23.42
CA VAL A 157 49.13 19.05 -23.72
C VAL A 157 47.78 18.55 -24.19
N SER A 158 47.76 17.77 -25.27
CA SER A 158 46.61 16.97 -25.70
C SER A 158 46.92 15.48 -25.58
N TYR A 159 45.90 14.68 -25.23
CA TYR A 159 45.99 13.22 -25.26
C TYR A 159 44.65 12.59 -25.63
N THR A 160 44.69 11.44 -26.29
CA THR A 160 43.49 10.64 -26.61
C THR A 160 43.15 9.72 -25.44
N LYS A 161 41.92 9.79 -24.95
CA LYS A 161 41.40 8.88 -23.93
C LYS A 161 40.49 7.86 -24.62
N LYS A 162 40.89 6.59 -24.59
CA LYS A 162 40.01 5.46 -24.92
C LYS A 162 39.43 4.93 -23.60
N VAL A 163 38.12 4.75 -23.54
CA VAL A 163 37.47 4.04 -22.44
C VAL A 163 36.94 2.74 -23.03
N ALA A 164 37.48 1.61 -22.56
CA ALA A 164 36.92 0.30 -22.81
C ALA A 164 36.21 -0.13 -21.52
N MET A 165 35.03 -0.73 -21.66
CA MET A 165 34.39 -1.46 -20.56
C MET A 165 34.86 -2.91 -20.67
N ASP A 166 35.48 -3.43 -19.62
CA ASP A 166 35.72 -4.88 -19.53
C ASP A 166 34.36 -5.55 -19.29
N SER A 167 33.92 -6.42 -20.19
CA SER A 167 32.73 -7.27 -20.04
C SER A 167 32.96 -8.42 -19.05
N GLY A 168 33.74 -8.17 -17.99
CA GLY A 168 34.00 -9.09 -16.90
C GLY A 168 33.14 -8.73 -15.70
N SER A 169 32.29 -9.65 -15.29
CA SER A 169 31.52 -9.58 -14.05
C SER A 169 32.43 -9.27 -12.85
N GLY A 170 32.21 -8.11 -12.23
CA GLY A 170 32.71 -7.82 -10.88
C GLY A 170 33.89 -6.83 -10.81
N SER A 171 33.61 -5.69 -10.19
CA SER A 171 34.53 -4.65 -9.70
C SER A 171 35.11 -3.66 -10.72
N LEU A 172 34.58 -2.42 -10.67
CA LEU A 172 35.11 -1.22 -11.31
C LEU A 172 36.51 -0.90 -10.77
N LYS A 173 37.56 -1.22 -11.53
CA LYS A 173 38.89 -0.61 -11.36
C LYS A 173 39.38 -0.05 -12.69
N PRO A 174 39.58 1.27 -12.84
CA PRO A 174 40.16 1.83 -14.05
C PRO A 174 41.61 1.36 -14.20
N ARG A 175 41.90 0.51 -15.19
CA ARG A 175 43.27 0.06 -15.50
C ARG A 175 44.05 1.13 -16.31
N LYS A 176 45.37 1.10 -16.18
CA LYS A 176 46.32 2.20 -16.44
C LYS A 176 46.31 2.73 -17.90
N LYS A 177 46.44 4.06 -18.00
CA LYS A 177 46.51 4.89 -19.21
C LYS A 177 47.76 4.61 -20.05
N VAL A 178 47.59 4.31 -21.34
CA VAL A 178 48.65 4.56 -22.33
C VAL A 178 48.64 6.07 -22.64
N LYS A 179 49.69 6.78 -22.25
CA LYS A 179 49.90 8.21 -22.54
C LYS A 179 50.93 8.34 -23.67
N SER A 180 50.49 8.56 -24.89
CA SER A 180 51.35 9.14 -25.95
C SER A 180 51.21 10.66 -25.90
N ILE A 181 52.24 11.34 -25.40
CA ILE A 181 52.29 12.80 -25.27
C ILE A 181 53.07 13.36 -26.45
N LYS A 182 52.44 14.18 -27.30
CA LYS A 182 53.15 15.06 -28.24
C LYS A 182 53.21 16.46 -27.61
N LYS A 183 54.40 16.95 -27.26
CA LYS A 183 54.61 18.34 -26.81
C LYS A 183 54.95 19.19 -28.03
N GLY A 184 54.12 20.18 -28.34
CA GLY A 184 54.44 21.18 -29.37
C GLY A 184 55.51 22.13 -28.86
N LEU A 185 56.58 22.29 -29.63
CA LEU A 185 57.65 23.26 -29.43
C LEU A 185 57.06 24.67 -29.59
N LYS A 186 57.20 25.54 -28.58
CA LYS A 186 56.81 26.95 -28.70
C LYS A 186 57.94 27.69 -29.40
N THR A 187 57.72 28.13 -30.64
CA THR A 187 58.57 29.14 -31.29
C THR A 187 58.28 30.51 -30.69
N ALA A 188 59.34 31.29 -30.49
CA ALA A 188 59.33 32.66 -29.96
C ALA A 188 58.54 33.62 -30.84
#